data_AF-A0A926CMD7-F1
#
_entry.id   AF-A0A926CMD7-F1
#
_cell.length_a   1.000
_cell.length_b   1.000
_cell.length_c   1.000
_cell.angle_alpha   90.00
_cell.angle_beta   90.00
_cell.angle_gamma   90.00
#
_symmetry.space_group_name_H-M   'P 1'
#
loop_
_entity.id
_entity.type
_entity.pdbx_description
1 polymer ?
#
loop_
_entity_poly.entity_id
_entity_poly.type
_entity_poly.pdbx_seq_one_letter_code
_entity_poly.pdbx_strand_id
1 'polypeptide(L)'
;MKIVTALFLLLSMPRLACAGEIVKDTAGLVSAVRNGVEGAIIEIAAGTYELEAPLEPKTGMTLKGAGMDKTIITHVANWKPSTKTLPDPEMKTAGLDSHAYLIRLKDKAAKVTISDMTLRG
;
A
#
# COMPACT_ATOMS: atom_id res chain seq x y z
N MET A 1 22.09 11.78 -52.30
CA MET A 1 21.44 10.77 -51.44
C MET A 1 21.66 11.20 -50.00
N LYS A 2 20.58 11.56 -49.29
CA LYS A 2 20.62 12.37 -48.05
C LYS A 2 20.89 11.47 -46.83
N ILE A 3 21.93 11.80 -46.08
CA ILE A 3 22.21 11.26 -44.75
C ILE A 3 21.25 11.96 -43.77
N VAL A 4 20.32 11.21 -43.20
CA VAL A 4 19.47 11.68 -42.09
C VAL A 4 19.81 10.83 -40.88
N THR A 5 20.77 11.30 -40.10
CA THR A 5 21.07 10.76 -38.77
C THR A 5 20.09 11.41 -37.79
N ALA A 6 19.02 10.70 -37.45
CA ALA A 6 18.07 11.14 -36.44
C ALA A 6 18.67 10.92 -35.04
N LEU A 7 19.07 12.02 -34.40
CA LEU A 7 19.53 12.11 -33.02
C LEU A 7 18.36 11.80 -32.07
N PHE A 8 18.40 10.65 -31.40
CA PHE A 8 17.43 10.24 -30.39
C PHE A 8 17.68 11.04 -29.10
N LEU A 9 17.05 12.22 -29.00
CA LEU A 9 17.09 13.03 -27.78
C LEU A 9 16.18 12.38 -26.73
N LEU A 10 16.78 11.60 -25.83
CA LEU A 10 16.14 11.12 -24.60
C LEU A 10 15.84 12.32 -23.68
N LEU A 11 14.67 12.92 -23.87
CA LEU A 11 14.09 13.87 -22.92
C LEU A 11 13.74 13.11 -21.64
N SER A 12 14.68 13.06 -20.70
CA SER A 12 14.40 12.77 -19.29
C SER A 12 13.53 13.89 -18.75
N MET A 13 12.21 13.75 -18.90
CA MET A 13 11.24 14.58 -18.18
C MET A 13 11.45 14.31 -16.69
N PRO A 14 11.77 15.34 -15.87
CA PRO A 14 11.71 15.17 -14.43
C PRO A 14 10.26 14.84 -14.09
N ARG A 15 10.03 13.67 -13.48
CA ARG A 15 8.76 13.36 -12.84
C ARG A 15 8.57 14.39 -11.73
N LEU A 16 7.81 15.44 -12.00
CA LEU A 16 7.20 16.25 -10.95
C LEU A 16 6.39 15.28 -10.10
N ALA A 17 6.92 14.93 -8.93
CA ALA A 17 6.15 14.28 -7.90
C ALA A 17 5.06 15.28 -7.49
N CYS A 18 3.86 15.15 -8.04
CA CYS A 18 2.69 15.78 -7.43
C CYS A 18 2.64 15.28 -5.99
N ALA A 19 2.80 16.19 -5.03
CA ALA A 19 2.43 15.89 -3.66
C ALA A 19 0.96 15.45 -3.70
N GLY A 20 0.72 14.16 -3.45
CA GLY A 20 -0.62 13.60 -3.46
C GLY A 20 -1.47 14.29 -2.40
N GLU A 21 -2.76 14.46 -2.68
CA GLU A 21 -3.70 14.91 -1.66
C GLU A 21 -3.62 13.99 -0.44
N ILE A 22 -3.50 14.60 0.76
CA ILE A 22 -3.46 13.85 2.02
C ILE A 22 -4.80 13.12 2.17
N VAL A 23 -4.73 11.80 2.34
CA VAL A 23 -5.89 10.93 2.55
C VAL A 23 -6.48 11.18 3.94
N LYS A 24 -7.80 11.36 4.04
CA LYS A 24 -8.48 11.76 5.29
C LYS A 24 -9.56 10.79 5.77
N ASP A 25 -9.86 9.76 4.99
CA ASP A 25 -10.87 8.75 5.32
C ASP A 25 -10.50 7.35 4.79
N THR A 26 -11.20 6.33 5.28
CA THR A 26 -10.98 4.93 4.93
C THR A 26 -11.16 4.67 3.43
N ALA A 27 -12.21 5.21 2.82
CA ALA A 27 -12.51 4.96 1.41
C ALA A 27 -11.40 5.51 0.50
N GLY A 28 -10.91 6.70 0.83
CA GLY A 28 -9.75 7.34 0.20
C GLY A 28 -8.49 6.50 0.36
N LEU A 29 -8.24 5.96 1.56
CA LEU A 29 -7.08 5.10 1.82
C LEU A 29 -7.11 3.82 0.97
N VAL A 30 -8.24 3.11 0.98
CA VAL A 30 -8.42 1.89 0.17
C VAL A 30 -8.29 2.20 -1.32
N SER A 31 -8.90 3.29 -1.79
CA SER A 31 -8.81 3.71 -3.19
C SER A 31 -7.37 4.06 -3.58
N ALA A 32 -6.66 4.82 -2.75
CA ALA A 32 -5.28 5.22 -2.98
C ALA A 32 -4.33 4.01 -3.07
N VAL A 33 -4.48 3.03 -2.16
CA VAL A 33 -3.67 1.80 -2.18
C VAL A 33 -3.99 0.94 -3.41
N ARG A 34 -5.29 0.74 -3.71
CA ARG A 34 -5.73 -0.12 -4.83
C ARG A 34 -5.37 0.47 -6.18
N ASN A 35 -5.62 1.76 -6.38
CA ASN A 35 -5.52 2.43 -7.67
C ASN A 35 -4.17 3.14 -7.86
N GLY A 36 -3.44 3.41 -6.78
CA GLY A 36 -2.11 4.02 -6.83
C GLY A 36 -1.12 3.20 -7.64
N VAL A 37 -0.14 3.86 -8.23
CA VAL A 37 0.93 3.18 -8.97
C VAL A 37 1.97 2.55 -8.04
N GLU A 38 2.76 1.62 -8.55
CA GLU A 38 3.96 1.15 -7.83
C GLU A 38 4.89 2.33 -7.50
N GLY A 39 5.52 2.30 -6.32
CA GLY A 39 6.36 3.40 -5.85
C GLY A 39 5.61 4.63 -5.34
N ALA A 40 4.27 4.65 -5.36
CA ALA A 40 3.50 5.82 -4.91
C ALA A 40 3.71 6.11 -3.41
N ILE A 41 3.69 7.38 -3.06
CA ILE A 41 3.71 7.85 -1.67
C ILE A 41 2.30 8.30 -1.33
N ILE A 42 1.73 7.73 -0.27
CA ILE A 42 0.40 8.04 0.25
C ILE A 42 0.59 8.61 1.66
N GLU A 43 0.30 9.90 1.80
CA GLU A 43 0.24 10.56 3.10
C GLU A 43 -1.18 10.43 3.68
N ILE A 44 -1.26 10.06 4.95
CA ILE A 44 -2.49 9.73 5.65
C ILE A 44 -2.63 10.69 6.83
N ALA A 45 -3.72 11.43 6.87
CA ALA A 45 -4.03 12.34 7.97
C ALA A 45 -4.25 11.58 9.29
N ALA A 46 -4.21 12.31 10.40
CA ALA A 46 -4.64 11.78 11.68
C ALA A 46 -6.11 11.34 11.62
N GLY A 47 -6.44 10.25 12.28
CA GLY A 47 -7.76 9.62 12.26
C GLY A 47 -7.69 8.11 12.47
N THR A 48 -8.87 7.51 12.64
CA THR A 48 -9.04 6.06 12.71
C THR A 48 -9.64 5.57 11.39
N TYR A 49 -8.97 4.59 10.78
CA TYR A 49 -9.31 4.03 9.48
C TYR A 49 -9.68 2.56 9.68
N GLU A 50 -10.98 2.26 9.71
CA GLU A 50 -11.50 0.92 9.90
C GLU A 50 -11.63 0.19 8.56
N LEU A 51 -10.85 -0.86 8.39
CA LEU A 51 -10.80 -1.65 7.16
C LEU A 51 -11.78 -2.81 7.24
N GLU A 52 -12.48 -3.07 6.13
CA GLU A 52 -13.34 -4.26 5.94
C GLU A 52 -12.61 -5.41 5.24
N ALA A 53 -11.42 -5.14 4.71
CA ALA A 53 -10.58 -6.08 4.00
C ALA A 53 -9.10 -5.69 4.14
N PRO A 54 -8.16 -6.62 3.91
CA PRO A 54 -6.74 -6.32 3.91
C PRO A 54 -6.40 -5.17 2.98
N LEU A 55 -5.57 -4.22 3.45
CA LEU A 55 -4.88 -3.32 2.53
C LEU A 55 -3.72 -4.07 1.86
N GLU A 56 -3.60 -3.90 0.55
CA GLU A 56 -2.56 -4.53 -0.26
C GLU A 56 -1.67 -3.49 -0.96
N PRO A 57 -0.69 -2.89 -0.25
CA PRO A 57 0.26 -1.95 -0.85
C PRO A 57 1.04 -2.61 -2.01
N LYS A 58 1.25 -1.84 -3.08
CA LYS A 58 2.02 -2.30 -4.24
C LYS A 58 3.51 -2.17 -4.01
N THR A 59 4.32 -2.86 -4.81
CA THR A 59 5.79 -2.76 -4.78
C THR A 59 6.26 -1.30 -4.75
N GLY A 60 7.18 -0.99 -3.85
CA GLY A 60 7.73 0.35 -3.67
C GLY A 60 6.82 1.38 -2.99
N MET A 61 5.55 1.05 -2.72
CA MET A 61 4.59 2.01 -2.17
C MET A 61 4.97 2.40 -0.73
N THR A 62 4.80 3.68 -0.41
CA THR A 62 5.01 4.23 0.93
C THR A 62 3.69 4.71 1.51
N LEU A 63 3.32 4.18 2.67
CA LEU A 63 2.21 4.66 3.49
C LEU A 63 2.79 5.41 4.70
N LYS A 64 2.47 6.69 4.82
CA LYS A 64 2.98 7.54 5.89
C LYS A 64 1.84 8.19 6.65
N GLY A 65 1.70 7.86 7.93
CA GLY A 65 0.72 8.48 8.82
C GLY A 65 1.22 9.79 9.44
N ALA A 66 0.37 10.40 10.25
CA ALA A 66 0.65 11.64 10.96
C ALA A 66 1.41 11.44 12.30
N GLY A 67 1.66 10.18 12.69
CA GLY A 67 2.36 9.78 13.91
C GLY A 67 1.69 8.61 14.64
N MET A 68 2.44 7.98 15.54
CA MET A 68 1.94 6.97 16.48
C MET A 68 0.76 7.54 17.27
N ASP A 69 -0.31 6.75 17.40
CA ASP A 69 -1.60 7.08 18.02
C ASP A 69 -2.34 8.28 17.42
N LYS A 70 -1.85 8.85 16.32
CA LYS A 70 -2.53 9.89 15.54
C LYS A 70 -3.22 9.30 14.32
N THR A 71 -2.51 8.47 13.55
CA THR A 71 -3.09 7.69 12.46
C THR A 71 -3.21 6.24 12.93
N ILE A 72 -4.42 5.73 13.01
CA ILE A 72 -4.72 4.37 13.47
C ILE A 72 -5.39 3.62 12.33
N ILE A 73 -4.77 2.54 11.85
CA ILE A 73 -5.41 1.60 10.94
C ILE A 73 -5.85 0.40 11.76
N THR A 74 -7.12 0.03 11.65
CA THR A 74 -7.71 -1.09 12.39
C THR A 74 -8.70 -1.86 11.53
N HIS A 75 -9.09 -3.06 11.98
CA HIS A 75 -10.20 -3.79 11.38
C HIS A 75 -11.55 -3.28 11.91
N VAL A 76 -12.62 -3.42 11.11
CA VAL A 76 -14.01 -3.29 11.61
C VAL A 76 -14.31 -4.36 12.67
N ALA A 77 -15.18 -4.05 13.64
CA ALA A 77 -15.43 -4.92 14.79
C ALA A 77 -15.95 -6.34 14.46
N ASN A 78 -16.62 -6.50 13.31
CA ASN A 78 -17.15 -7.78 12.85
C ASN A 78 -16.16 -8.58 11.96
N TRP A 79 -14.97 -8.04 11.68
CA TRP A 79 -13.95 -8.78 10.93
C TRP A 79 -13.42 -9.92 11.79
N LYS A 80 -13.77 -11.16 11.40
CA LYS A 80 -13.38 -12.40 12.06
C LYS A 80 -12.83 -13.38 11.01
N PRO A 81 -11.59 -13.17 10.54
CA PRO A 81 -11.02 -14.04 9.54
C PRO A 81 -10.73 -15.43 10.11
N SER A 82 -10.71 -16.44 9.24
CA SER A 82 -10.49 -17.81 9.69
C SER A 82 -9.02 -18.01 10.08
N THR A 83 -8.78 -18.41 11.32
CA THR A 83 -7.42 -18.77 11.78
C THR A 83 -7.03 -20.22 11.44
N LYS A 84 -7.93 -20.97 10.79
CA LYS A 84 -7.72 -22.41 10.49
C LYS A 84 -6.55 -22.68 9.54
N THR A 85 -6.16 -21.69 8.74
CA THR A 85 -5.09 -21.80 7.74
C THR A 85 -3.87 -20.96 8.10
N LEU A 86 -3.75 -20.50 9.35
CA LEU A 86 -2.54 -19.82 9.81
C LEU A 86 -1.31 -20.71 9.55
N PRO A 87 -0.19 -20.14 9.10
CA PRO A 87 0.94 -20.92 8.63
C PRO A 87 1.61 -21.64 9.80
N ASP A 88 1.49 -22.97 9.81
CA ASP A 88 2.41 -23.86 10.53
C ASP A 88 3.83 -23.70 9.91
N PRO A 89 4.94 -24.00 10.61
CA PRO A 89 6.30 -23.82 10.09
C PRO A 89 6.59 -24.47 8.73
N GLU A 90 5.71 -25.37 8.27
CA GLU A 90 5.81 -26.10 7.00
C GLU A 90 4.89 -25.58 5.88
N MET A 91 4.07 -24.54 6.11
CA MET A 91 3.09 -24.06 5.13
C MET A 91 3.69 -23.10 4.09
N LYS A 92 3.46 -23.43 2.81
CA LYS A 92 3.63 -22.50 1.67
C LYS A 92 2.55 -21.42 1.77
N THR A 93 2.79 -20.23 1.22
CA THR A 93 1.77 -19.16 1.13
C THR A 93 0.51 -19.57 0.35
N ALA A 94 0.58 -20.67 -0.41
CA ALA A 94 -0.55 -21.31 -1.06
C ALA A 94 -1.47 -22.00 -0.04
N GLY A 95 -2.70 -21.50 0.10
CA GLY A 95 -3.72 -22.03 1.03
C GLY A 95 -3.95 -21.17 2.28
N LEU A 96 -3.15 -20.12 2.47
CA LEU A 96 -3.33 -19.13 3.54
C LEU A 96 -4.60 -18.30 3.29
N ASP A 97 -5.42 -18.10 4.32
CA ASP A 97 -6.52 -17.13 4.27
C ASP A 97 -5.94 -15.71 4.24
N SER A 98 -5.86 -15.14 3.05
CA SER A 98 -5.35 -13.79 2.84
C SER A 98 -6.19 -12.71 3.51
N HIS A 99 -7.43 -13.01 3.89
CA HIS A 99 -8.29 -12.09 4.64
C HIS A 99 -7.94 -12.03 6.13
N ALA A 100 -6.98 -12.82 6.63
CA ALA A 100 -6.58 -12.82 8.03
C ALA A 100 -5.66 -11.68 8.46
N TYR A 101 -5.30 -10.78 7.54
CA TYR A 101 -4.28 -9.75 7.79
C TYR A 101 -4.85 -8.36 7.56
N LEU A 102 -4.55 -7.43 8.47
CA LEU A 102 -4.85 -6.02 8.31
C LEU A 102 -4.14 -5.44 7.06
N ILE A 103 -2.86 -5.80 6.90
CA ILE A 103 -2.02 -5.47 5.74
C ILE A 103 -1.48 -6.76 5.14
N ARG A 104 -1.63 -6.92 3.82
CA ARG A 104 -1.09 -8.06 3.08
C ARG A 104 -0.15 -7.58 1.98
N LEU A 105 1.03 -8.18 1.92
CA LEU A 105 1.94 -8.00 0.80
C LEU A 105 1.74 -9.14 -0.20
N LYS A 106 1.63 -8.81 -1.49
CA LYS A 106 1.59 -9.83 -2.55
C LYS A 106 2.93 -10.53 -2.67
N ASP A 107 2.91 -11.72 -3.27
CA ASP A 107 4.14 -12.46 -3.56
C ASP A 107 5.14 -11.56 -4.31
N LYS A 108 6.39 -11.55 -3.85
CA LYS A 108 7.49 -10.72 -4.38
C LYS A 108 7.29 -9.21 -4.30
N ALA A 109 6.27 -8.70 -3.59
CA ALA A 109 6.20 -7.29 -3.28
C ALA A 109 7.44 -6.89 -2.46
N ALA A 110 8.14 -5.86 -2.92
CA ALA A 110 9.39 -5.41 -2.33
C ALA A 110 9.37 -3.91 -2.07
N LYS A 111 10.20 -3.44 -1.14
CA LYS A 111 10.41 -2.01 -0.83
C LYS A 111 9.13 -1.26 -0.44
N VAL A 112 8.15 -1.94 0.15
CA VAL A 112 7.00 -1.30 0.77
C VAL A 112 7.43 -0.65 2.08
N THR A 113 7.04 0.60 2.30
CA THR A 113 7.31 1.32 3.55
C THR A 113 5.99 1.67 4.23
N ILE A 114 5.85 1.35 5.51
CA ILE A 114 4.71 1.72 6.35
C ILE A 114 5.29 2.37 7.60
N SER A 115 4.92 3.62 7.88
CA SER A 115 5.56 4.44 8.91
C SER A 115 4.60 5.44 9.55
N ASP A 116 4.98 5.93 10.74
CA ASP A 116 4.29 7.02 11.44
C ASP A 116 2.80 6.76 11.72
N MET A 117 2.45 5.53 12.12
CA MET A 117 1.06 5.14 12.43
C MET A 117 1.00 3.99 13.44
N THR A 118 -0.18 3.77 14.01
CA THR A 118 -0.51 2.60 14.83
C THR A 118 -1.30 1.59 13.99
N LEU A 119 -0.90 0.31 14.01
CA LEU A 119 -1.63 -0.80 13.38
C LEU A 119 -2.30 -1.64 14.47
N ARG A 120 -3.61 -1.90 14.35
CA ARG A 120 -4.40 -2.73 15.27
C ARG A 120 -5.14 -3.80 14.46
N GLY A 121 -4.56 -4.99 14.37
CA GLY A 121 -5.04 -6.09 13.53
C GLY A 121 -5.34 -7.35 14.32
#